data_AF-A0A1Q8KXZ3-F1
#
_entry.id   AF-A0A1Q8KXZ3-F1
#
_cell.length_a   1.000
_cell.length_b   1.000
_cell.length_c   1.000
_cell.angle_alpha   90.00
_cell.angle_beta   90.00
_cell.angle_gamma   90.00
#
_symmetry.space_group_name_H-M   'P 1'
#
loop_
_entity.id
_entity.type
_entity.pdbx_description
1 polymer ?
#
loop_
_entity_poly.entity_id
_entity_poly.type
_entity_poly.pdbx_seq_one_letter_code
_entity_poly.pdbx_strand_id
1 'polypeptide(L)' 'MFVGDSITDVIAETSSELPCIGYAKQPEHAEGLADADALVVVDDTHALATALR' A
#
# COMPACT_ATOMS: atom_id res chain seq x y z
N MET A 1 1.55 -11.26 0.53
CA MET A 1 1.63 -9.88 0.02
C MET A 1 0.21 -9.37 -0.10
N PHE A 2 -0.10 -8.31 0.64
CA PHE A 2 -1.41 -7.69 0.70
C PHE A 2 -1.40 -6.37 -0.09
N VAL A 3 -2.56 -5.94 -0.60
CA VAL A 3 -2.73 -4.66 -1.27
C VAL A 3 -3.86 -3.91 -0.57
N GLY A 4 -3.54 -2.76 0.02
CA GLY A 4 -4.49 -1.92 0.75
C GLY A 4 -4.60 -0.53 0.16
N ASP A 5 -5.81 0.02 0.10
CA ASP A 5 -6.07 1.39 -0.36
C ASP A 5 -6.36 2.35 0.79
N SER A 6 -6.39 1.85 2.03
CA SER A 6 -6.56 2.65 3.24
C SER A 6 -5.45 2.43 4.26
N ILE A 7 -5.20 3.46 5.08
CA ILE A 7 -4.25 3.41 6.21
C ILE A 7 -4.56 2.24 7.15
N THR A 8 -5.85 1.97 7.38
CA THR A 8 -6.31 0.88 8.25
C THR A 8 -5.85 -0.48 7.74
N ASP A 9 -5.90 -0.71 6.42
CA ASP A 9 -5.46 -1.97 5.84
C ASP A 9 -3.95 -2.17 6.04
N VAL A 10 -3.17 -1.11 5.80
CA VAL A 10 -1.71 -1.17 5.99
C VAL A 10 -1.37 -1.47 7.45
N ILE A 11 -1.96 -0.76 8.41
CA ILE A 11 -1.70 -0.98 9.85
C ILE A 11 -2.08 -2.40 10.29
N ALA A 12 -3.21 -2.93 9.79
CA ALA A 12 -3.65 -4.27 10.13
C ALA A 12 -2.67 -5.34 9.65
N GLU A 13 -2.10 -5.15 8.45
CA GLU A 13 -1.19 -6.12 7.83
C GLU A 13 0.25 -6.00 8.36
N THR A 14 0.71 -4.79 8.69
CA THR A 14 1.98 -4.58 9.42
C THR A 14 1.98 -5.36 10.74
N SER A 15 0.84 -5.42 11.42
CA SER A 15 0.67 -6.21 12.66
C SER A 15 0.70 -7.73 12.43
N SER A 16 0.51 -8.16 11.19
CA SER A 16 0.52 -9.57 10.77
C SER A 16 1.86 -10.00 10.17
N GLU A 17 2.88 -9.13 10.18
CA GLU A 17 4.20 -9.33 9.55
C GLU A 17 4.14 -9.62 8.04
N LEU A 18 3.01 -9.32 7.39
CA LEU A 18 2.82 -9.51 5.96
C LEU A 18 3.20 -8.23 5.20
N PRO A 19 4.01 -8.32 4.13
CA PRO A 19 4.30 -7.16 3.30
C PRO A 19 3.03 -6.59 2.67
N CYS A 20 2.81 -5.28 2.84
CA CYS A 20 1.67 -4.55 2.30
C CYS A 20 2.10 -3.54 1.23
N ILE A 21 1.41 -3.56 0.08
CA ILE A 21 1.50 -2.54 -0.97
C ILE A 21 0.34 -1.56 -0.78
N GLY A 22 0.64 -0.26 -0.71
CA GLY A 22 -0.37 0.79 -0.69
C GLY A 22 -0.84 1.12 -2.11
N TYR A 23 -2.16 1.18 -2.34
CA TYR A 23 -2.76 1.61 -3.61
C TYR A 23 -3.46 2.96 -3.45
N ALA A 24 -2.80 4.04 -3.86
CA ALA A 24 -3.30 5.40 -3.75
C ALA A 24 -3.82 5.92 -5.09
N LYS A 25 -5.10 5.71 -5.38
CA LYS A 25 -5.74 6.28 -6.60
C LYS A 25 -5.73 7.82 -6.62
N GLN A 26 -5.59 8.42 -5.44
CA GLN A 26 -5.57 9.85 -5.19
C GLN A 26 -4.23 10.22 -4.52
N PRO A 27 -3.46 11.19 -5.04
CA PRO A 27 -2.14 11.54 -4.52
C PRO A 27 -2.15 11.91 -3.03
N GLU A 28 -3.23 12.53 -2.56
CA GLU A 28 -3.39 12.93 -1.15
C GLU A 28 -3.37 11.76 -0.16
N HIS A 29 -3.64 10.52 -0.62
CA HIS A 29 -3.61 9.34 0.24
C HIS A 29 -2.24 8.66 0.25
N ALA A 30 -1.34 9.01 -0.67
CA ALA A 30 -0.06 8.32 -0.81
C ALA A 30 0.85 8.51 0.41
N GLU A 31 0.91 9.73 0.95
CA GLU A 31 1.72 10.05 2.13
C GLU A 31 1.23 9.28 3.37
N GLY A 32 -0.08 9.21 3.57
CA GLY A 32 -0.66 8.46 4.68
C GLY A 32 -0.42 6.94 4.61
N LEU A 33 -0.40 6.36 3.41
CA LEU A 33 -0.08 4.94 3.24
C LEU A 33 1.40 4.65 3.50
N ALA A 34 2.30 5.56 3.10
CA ALA A 34 3.73 5.45 3.39
C ALA A 34 4.00 5.57 4.90
N ASP A 35 3.36 6.53 5.58
CA ASP A 35 3.45 6.71 7.03
C ASP A 35 2.90 5.51 7.81
N ALA A 36 1.97 4.77 7.22
CA ALA A 36 1.40 3.54 7.78
C ALA A 36 2.30 2.30 7.61
N ASP A 37 3.51 2.47 7.06
CA ASP A 37 4.52 1.42 6.81
C ASP A 37 4.20 0.53 5.58
N ALA A 38 3.52 1.08 4.57
CA ALA A 38 3.39 0.41 3.28
C ALA A 38 4.77 0.27 2.62
N LEU A 39 5.11 -0.94 2.18
CA LEU A 39 6.42 -1.25 1.58
C LEU A 39 6.68 -0.44 0.31
N VAL A 40 5.64 -0.28 -0.51
CA VAL A 40 5.64 0.59 -1.68
C VAL A 40 4.23 1.13 -1.87
N VAL A 41 4.13 2.37 -2.34
CA VAL A 41 2.86 2.98 -2.72
C VAL A 41 2.82 3.14 -4.22
N VAL A 42 1.73 2.68 -4.83
CA VAL A 42 1.46 2.76 -6.27
C VAL A 42 0.13 3.47 -6.48
N ASP A 43 -0.02 4.16 -7.60
CA ASP A 43 -1.20 4.96 -7.94
C ASP A 43 -1.99 4.42 -9.13
N ASP A 44 -1.41 3.49 -9.88
CA ASP A 44 -2.04 2.83 -11.01
C ASP A 44 -1.86 1.31 -11.01
N THR A 45 -2.70 0.63 -11.80
CA THR A 45 -2.72 -0.83 -11.90
C THR A 45 -1.50 -1.42 -12.61
N HIS A 46 -0.79 -0.62 -13.42
CA HIS A 46 0.42 -1.06 -14.11
C HIS A 46 1.61 -1.11 -13.15
N ALA A 47 1.78 -0.08 -12.33
CA ALA A 47 2.74 -0.02 -11.23
C ALA A 47 2.45 -1.13 -10.20
N LEU A 48 1.18 -1.35 -9.85
CA LEU A 48 0.78 -2.46 -8.99
C LEU A 48 1.19 -3.82 -9.59
N ALA A 49 0.87 -4.07 -10.87
CA ALA A 49 1.25 -5.31 -11.54
C ALA A 49 2.77 -5.51 -11.62
N THR A 50 3.54 -4.42 -11.63
CA THR A 50 5.01 -4.46 -11.58
C THR A 50 5.51 -4.78 -10.18
N ALA A 51 4.90 -4.22 -9.14
CA ALA A 51 5.26 -4.46 -7.74
C ALA A 51 4.90 -5.88 -7.23
N LEU A 52 3.95 -6.55 -7.88
CA LEU A 52 3.54 -7.93 -7.56
C LEU A 52 4.40 -9.02 -8.23
N ARG A 53 5.37 -8.65 -9.08
CA ARG A 53 6.29 -9.58 -9.74
C ARG A 53 7.54 -9.83 -8.90
#